data_AF-A0A023I0X8-F1
#
_entry.id   AF-A0A023I0X8-F1
#
_cell.length_a   1.000
_cell.length_b   1.000
_cell.length_c   1.000
_cell.angle_alpha   90.00
_cell.angle_beta   90.00
_cell.angle_gamma   90.00
#
_symmetry.space_group_name_H-M   'P 1'
#
loop_
_entity.id
_entity.type
_entity.pdbx_description
1 polymer ?
#
loop_
_entity_poly.entity_id
_entity_poly.type
_entity_poly.pdbx_seq_one_letter_code
_entity_poly.pdbx_strand_id
1 'polypeptide(L)'
;PLVPFKPETNGTIRLKKGFLLILNQKDFSKAPNVDDRDGTERDEVELLRTMGRYGCAEKDRLVLTNLNAKDILPRIKKAIDRDFHGYDYIAVTLLSHGERVDDRDYILGVDGGKESLNRIIKEVVQAPKLSKLKLKLFLVQACRGKEAQ
;
A
#
# COMPACT_ATOMS: atom_id res chain seq x y z
N PRO A 1 -8.03 31.75 6.99
CA PRO A 1 -6.94 31.30 7.91
C PRO A 1 -7.13 29.83 8.28
N LEU A 2 -6.12 28.98 8.03
CA LEU A 2 -6.12 27.62 8.54
C LEU A 2 -6.03 27.69 10.07
N VAL A 3 -7.07 27.21 10.75
CA VAL A 3 -7.05 27.05 12.21
C VAL A 3 -6.15 25.83 12.49
N PRO A 4 -5.08 25.96 13.28
CA PRO A 4 -4.26 24.82 13.63
C PRO A 4 -5.11 23.77 14.33
N PHE A 5 -5.07 22.53 13.84
CA PHE A 5 -5.67 21.41 14.54
C PHE A 5 -4.98 21.28 15.91
N LYS A 6 -5.72 21.57 16.98
CA LYS A 6 -5.31 21.25 18.35
C LYS A 6 -5.90 19.90 18.69
N PRO A 7 -5.11 18.81 18.71
CA PRO A 7 -5.62 17.54 19.21
C PRO A 7 -6.11 17.72 20.65
N GLU A 8 -7.34 17.32 20.92
CA GLU A 8 -7.90 17.24 22.28
C GLU A 8 -7.24 16.08 23.05
N THR A 9 -5.95 16.17 23.36
CA THR A 9 -5.30 15.20 24.22
C THR A 9 -4.27 15.84 25.12
N ASN A 10 -4.43 15.66 26.43
CA ASN A 10 -3.44 15.96 27.48
C ASN A 10 -2.16 15.08 27.41
N GLY A 11 -1.82 14.55 26.24
CA GLY A 11 -0.66 13.72 25.99
C GLY A 11 -0.46 13.51 24.50
N THR A 12 0.78 13.34 24.05
CA THR A 12 1.08 12.94 22.67
C THR A 12 0.34 11.65 22.33
N ILE A 13 -0.66 11.70 21.44
CA ILE A 13 -1.18 10.49 20.77
C ILE A 13 -0.01 9.92 19.95
N ARG A 14 0.74 8.99 20.54
CA ARG A 14 1.64 8.13 19.78
C ARG A 14 0.79 7.01 19.23
N LEU A 15 0.70 6.89 17.90
CA LEU A 15 0.25 5.64 17.28
C LEU A 15 1.18 4.53 17.81
N LYS A 16 0.62 3.62 18.61
CA LYS A 16 1.39 2.61 19.34
C LYS A 16 1.58 1.35 18.51
N LYS A 17 0.60 1.01 17.68
CA LYS A 17 0.63 -0.22 16.88
C LYS A 17 0.01 -0.04 15.51
N GLY A 18 0.84 -0.07 14.48
CA GLY A 18 0.43 -0.03 13.07
C GLY A 18 0.73 -1.35 12.37
N PHE A 19 -0.02 -1.66 11.32
CA PHE A 19 0.33 -2.72 10.37
C PHE A 19 0.76 -2.09 9.05
N LEU A 20 1.87 -2.56 8.48
CA LEU A 20 2.36 -2.12 7.17
C LEU A 20 2.35 -3.29 6.18
N LEU A 21 1.63 -3.11 5.08
CA LEU A 21 1.71 -3.97 3.90
C LEU A 21 2.41 -3.19 2.79
N ILE A 22 3.48 -3.74 2.22
CA ILE A 22 4.15 -3.18 1.05
C ILE A 22 4.00 -4.18 -0.10
N LEU A 23 3.46 -3.73 -1.23
CA LEU A 23 3.58 -4.40 -2.51
C LEU A 23 4.73 -3.73 -3.27
N ASN A 24 5.84 -4.44 -3.47
CA ASN A 24 7.01 -3.92 -4.17
C ASN A 24 7.25 -4.69 -5.47
N GLN A 25 6.87 -4.09 -6.60
CA GLN A 25 7.05 -4.66 -7.92
C GLN A 25 8.29 -4.05 -8.57
N LYS A 26 9.28 -4.89 -8.85
CA LYS A 26 10.57 -4.47 -9.43
C LYS A 26 10.84 -5.08 -10.79
N ASP A 27 10.82 -6.41 -10.85
CA ASP A 27 11.32 -7.18 -11.99
C ASP A 27 10.19 -7.40 -12.99
N PHE A 28 10.13 -6.56 -14.02
CA PHE A 28 9.18 -6.61 -15.11
C PHE A 28 9.77 -7.29 -16.35
N SER A 29 10.84 -8.10 -16.20
CA SER A 29 11.45 -8.83 -17.32
C SER A 29 10.49 -9.73 -18.12
N LYS A 30 9.34 -10.08 -17.52
CA LYS A 30 8.26 -10.86 -18.16
C LYS A 30 7.18 -10.00 -18.83
N ALA A 31 7.24 -8.69 -18.67
CA ALA A 31 6.30 -7.72 -19.22
C ALA A 31 6.95 -6.96 -20.38
N PRO A 32 6.57 -7.24 -21.64
CA PRO A 32 7.16 -6.55 -22.78
C PRO A 32 6.85 -5.04 -22.72
N ASN A 33 7.86 -4.21 -23.01
CA ASN A 33 7.80 -2.75 -23.01
C ASN A 33 7.53 -2.09 -21.64
N VAL A 34 7.82 -2.79 -20.54
CA VAL A 34 7.77 -2.25 -19.19
C VAL A 34 9.15 -2.41 -18.56
N ASP A 35 9.78 -1.30 -18.22
CA ASP A 35 11.13 -1.32 -17.63
C ASP A 35 11.11 -1.79 -16.17
N ASP A 36 12.21 -2.39 -15.72
CA ASP A 36 12.41 -2.69 -14.31
C ASP A 36 12.41 -1.41 -13.46
N ARG A 37 11.95 -1.52 -12.21
CA ARG A 37 11.88 -0.38 -11.27
C ARG A 37 13.11 -0.30 -10.37
N ASP A 38 14.27 -0.07 -10.96
CA ASP A 38 15.51 0.10 -10.21
C ASP A 38 15.40 1.22 -9.16
N GLY A 39 15.85 0.91 -7.95
CA GLY A 39 15.77 1.83 -6.79
C GLY A 39 14.53 1.65 -5.92
N THR A 40 13.54 0.85 -6.33
CA THR A 40 12.34 0.61 -5.51
C THR A 40 12.64 -0.08 -4.16
N GLU A 41 13.74 -0.82 -4.05
CA GLU A 41 14.20 -1.39 -2.78
C GLU A 41 14.62 -0.30 -1.79
N ARG A 42 15.12 0.84 -2.28
CA ARG A 42 15.43 1.99 -1.43
C ARG A 42 14.16 2.60 -0.86
N ASP A 43 13.11 2.72 -1.67
CA ASP A 43 11.79 3.16 -1.21
C ASP A 43 11.24 2.20 -0.14
N GLU A 44 11.37 0.89 -0.35
CA GLU A 44 10.98 -0.12 0.62
C GLU A 44 11.71 0.06 1.95
N VAL A 45 13.04 0.21 1.93
CA VAL A 45 13.85 0.40 3.14
C VAL A 45 13.44 1.67 3.89
N GLU A 46 13.22 2.78 3.18
CA GLU A 46 12.82 4.04 3.81
C GLU A 46 11.38 4.00 4.35
N LEU A 47 10.47 3.28 3.70
CA LEU A 47 9.13 2.99 4.22
C LEU A 47 9.20 2.15 5.49
N LEU A 48 9.97 1.06 5.50
CA LEU A 48 10.13 0.22 6.69
C LEU A 48 10.71 1.02 7.87
N ARG A 49 11.74 1.84 7.61
CA ARG A 49 12.35 2.73 8.61
C ARG A 49 11.36 3.78 9.12
N THR A 50 10.65 4.44 8.21
CA THR A 50 9.72 5.52 8.55
C THR A 50 8.52 5.01 9.31
N MET A 51 7.82 4.00 8.78
CA MET A 51 6.65 3.41 9.44
C MET A 51 7.02 2.69 10.74
N GLY A 52 8.26 2.20 10.88
CA GLY A 52 8.80 1.70 12.14
C GLY A 52 8.77 2.75 13.26
N ARG A 53 9.06 4.02 12.95
CA ARG A 53 8.96 5.14 13.90
C ARG A 53 7.52 5.45 14.30
N TYR A 54 6.54 5.01 13.50
CA TYR A 54 5.10 5.21 13.72
C TYR A 54 4.39 3.93 14.19
N GLY A 55 5.12 3.00 14.82
CA GLY A 55 4.52 1.86 15.51
C GLY A 55 4.25 0.61 14.66
N CYS A 56 4.71 0.57 13.40
CA CYS A 56 4.77 -0.69 12.65
C CYS A 56 6.04 -1.45 13.05
N ALA A 57 6.01 -2.30 14.08
CA ALA A 57 7.17 -3.13 14.45
C ALA A 57 7.46 -4.20 13.38
N GLU A 58 8.65 -4.83 13.38
CA GLU A 58 9.04 -5.80 12.34
C GLU A 58 8.02 -6.94 12.13
N LYS A 59 7.47 -7.48 13.21
CA LYS A 59 6.41 -8.51 13.18
C LYS A 59 5.07 -8.03 12.59
N ASP A 60 4.88 -6.72 12.54
CA ASP A 60 3.67 -6.04 12.10
C ASP A 60 3.85 -5.45 10.68
N ARG A 61 4.84 -5.96 9.93
CA ARG A 61 5.14 -5.59 8.55
C ARG A 61 5.04 -6.82 7.64
N LEU A 62 4.63 -6.62 6.40
CA LEU A 62 4.65 -7.64 5.36
C LEU A 62 5.04 -7.01 4.02
N VAL A 63 6.05 -7.57 3.38
CA VAL A 63 6.46 -7.20 2.02
C VAL A 63 6.05 -8.31 1.06
N LEU A 64 5.39 -7.92 -0.02
CA LEU A 64 5.00 -8.76 -1.15
C LEU A 64 5.79 -8.28 -2.37
N THR A 65 6.66 -9.14 -2.90
CA THR A 65 7.58 -8.75 -3.98
C THR A 65 7.27 -9.51 -5.27
N ASN A 66 7.34 -8.81 -6.40
CA ASN A 66 7.27 -9.39 -7.75
C ASN A 66 6.07 -10.35 -7.98
N LEU A 67 4.86 -9.88 -7.67
CA LEU A 67 3.63 -10.63 -7.92
C LEU A 67 3.09 -10.38 -9.33
N ASN A 68 2.65 -11.45 -10.00
CA ASN A 68 1.82 -11.33 -11.19
C ASN A 68 0.48 -10.68 -10.84
N ALA A 69 -0.19 -10.05 -11.80
CA ALA A 69 -1.41 -9.30 -11.57
C ALA A 69 -2.51 -10.13 -10.90
N LYS A 70 -2.69 -11.37 -11.36
CA LYS A 70 -3.68 -12.32 -10.80
C LYS A 70 -3.43 -12.67 -9.33
N ASP A 71 -2.19 -12.52 -8.85
CA ASP A 71 -1.77 -12.89 -7.50
C ASP A 71 -1.80 -11.71 -6.53
N ILE A 72 -1.84 -10.46 -7.02
CA ILE A 72 -1.84 -9.25 -6.19
C ILE A 72 -3.02 -9.26 -5.21
N LEU A 73 -4.25 -9.29 -5.72
CA LEU A 73 -5.44 -9.17 -4.88
C LEU A 73 -5.59 -10.35 -3.90
N PRO A 74 -5.41 -11.62 -4.30
CA PRO A 74 -5.44 -12.75 -3.36
C PRO A 74 -4.40 -12.64 -2.23
N ARG A 75 -3.18 -12.18 -2.53
CA ARG A 75 -2.13 -12.02 -1.52
C ARG A 75 -2.41 -10.86 -0.56
N ILE A 76 -2.95 -9.75 -1.05
CA ILE A 76 -3.42 -8.65 -0.21
C ILE A 76 -4.57 -9.12 0.69
N LYS A 77 -5.57 -9.81 0.14
CA LYS A 77 -6.68 -10.39 0.93
C LYS A 77 -6.18 -11.30 2.05
N LYS A 78 -5.25 -12.19 1.75
CA LYS A 78 -4.63 -13.07 2.75
C LYS A 78 -3.88 -12.27 3.83
N ALA A 79 -3.22 -11.18 3.46
CA ALA A 79 -2.51 -10.33 4.42
C ALA A 79 -3.45 -9.63 5.41
N ILE A 80 -4.59 -9.15 4.91
CA ILE A 80 -5.61 -8.42 5.70
C ILE A 80 -6.63 -9.35 6.37
N ASP A 81 -6.59 -10.66 6.11
CA ASP A 81 -7.40 -11.65 6.82
C ASP A 81 -6.77 -12.06 8.17
N ARG A 82 -6.45 -11.05 8.99
CA ARG A 82 -5.87 -11.22 10.33
C ARG A 82 -6.65 -10.41 11.36
N ASP A 83 -6.47 -10.74 12.63
CA ASP A 83 -7.07 -9.96 13.71
C ASP A 83 -6.33 -8.63 13.89
N PHE A 84 -7.05 -7.53 13.64
CA PHE A 84 -6.54 -6.18 13.81
C PHE A 84 -7.04 -5.48 15.08
N HIS A 85 -7.75 -6.16 15.99
CA HIS A 85 -8.39 -5.53 17.15
C HIS A 85 -7.46 -4.57 17.92
N GLY A 86 -6.22 -4.99 18.21
CA GLY A 86 -5.22 -4.17 18.91
C GLY A 86 -4.39 -3.18 18.08
N TYR A 87 -4.69 -3.00 16.78
CA TYR A 87 -3.97 -2.06 15.91
C TYR A 87 -4.68 -0.70 15.81
N ASP A 88 -3.93 0.38 15.82
CA ASP A 88 -4.45 1.75 15.67
C ASP A 88 -4.78 2.07 14.20
N TYR A 89 -3.96 1.56 13.27
CA TYR A 89 -4.10 1.81 11.84
C TYR A 89 -3.48 0.70 10.98
N ILE A 90 -3.81 0.74 9.69
CA ILE A 90 -3.13 -0.03 8.65
C ILE A 90 -2.64 0.92 7.58
N ALA A 91 -1.43 0.68 7.08
CA ALA A 91 -0.90 1.28 5.87
C ALA A 91 -0.69 0.21 4.80
N VAL A 92 -1.22 0.47 3.60
CA VAL A 92 -0.98 -0.33 2.39
C VAL A 92 -0.20 0.55 1.42
N THR A 93 1.01 0.13 1.10
CA THR A 93 1.90 0.82 0.15
C THR A 93 2.01 0.01 -1.12
N LEU A 94 1.76 0.65 -2.26
CA LEU A 94 1.79 0.05 -3.59
C LEU A 94 2.91 0.74 -4.37
N LEU A 95 4.03 0.02 -4.59
CA LEU A 95 5.17 0.45 -5.38
C LEU A 95 5.19 -0.38 -6.66
N SER A 96 4.75 0.19 -7.77
CA SER A 96 4.70 -0.49 -9.07
C SER A 96 4.61 0.51 -10.21
N HIS A 97 4.62 0.00 -11.43
CA HIS A 97 4.04 0.74 -12.55
C HIS A 97 2.52 0.82 -12.40
N GLY A 98 1.94 1.81 -13.05
CA GLY A 98 0.50 2.02 -13.07
C GLY A 98 0.08 2.75 -14.32
N GLU A 99 -1.22 2.72 -14.57
CA GLU A 99 -1.83 3.39 -15.71
C GLU A 99 -3.27 3.77 -15.38
N ARG A 100 -3.83 4.68 -16.19
CA ARG A 100 -5.24 5.03 -16.17
C ARG A 100 -5.86 4.67 -17.51
N VAL A 101 -6.93 3.88 -17.50
CA VAL A 101 -7.68 3.46 -18.69
C VAL A 101 -9.16 3.66 -18.42
N ASP A 102 -9.85 4.41 -19.28
CA ASP A 102 -11.28 4.77 -19.14
C ASP A 102 -11.62 5.23 -17.71
N ASP A 103 -10.87 6.21 -17.20
CA ASP A 103 -11.01 6.76 -15.85
C ASP A 103 -10.78 5.80 -14.67
N ARG A 104 -10.22 4.62 -14.92
CA ARG A 104 -9.87 3.64 -13.88
C ARG A 104 -8.37 3.56 -13.71
N ASP A 105 -7.91 3.66 -12.47
CA ASP A 105 -6.51 3.52 -12.11
C ASP A 105 -6.16 2.04 -11.85
N TYR A 106 -5.02 1.60 -12.39
CA TYR A 106 -4.52 0.23 -12.29
C TYR A 106 -3.08 0.20 -11.76
N ILE A 107 -2.77 -0.90 -11.08
CA ILE A 107 -1.42 -1.26 -10.63
C ILE A 107 -0.98 -2.47 -11.44
N LEU A 108 0.24 -2.44 -11.97
CA LEU A 108 0.76 -3.56 -12.76
C LEU A 108 1.31 -4.66 -11.86
N GLY A 109 1.09 -5.90 -12.27
CA GLY A 109 1.90 -7.04 -11.86
C GLY A 109 3.15 -7.16 -12.72
N VAL A 110 4.14 -7.94 -12.25
CA VAL A 110 5.41 -8.13 -12.99
C VAL A 110 5.28 -8.82 -14.34
N ASP A 111 4.13 -9.45 -14.58
CA ASP A 111 3.73 -10.01 -15.87
C ASP A 111 3.13 -8.96 -16.82
N GLY A 112 3.08 -7.68 -16.43
CA GLY A 112 2.46 -6.60 -17.20
C GLY A 112 0.93 -6.61 -17.13
N GLY A 113 0.35 -7.60 -16.44
CA GLY A 113 -1.08 -7.65 -16.18
C GLY A 113 -1.52 -6.52 -15.26
N LYS A 114 -2.82 -6.23 -15.25
CA LYS A 114 -3.41 -5.09 -14.53
C LYS A 114 -4.28 -5.58 -13.39
N GLU A 115 -4.08 -5.03 -12.19
CA GLU A 115 -5.02 -5.15 -11.08
C GLU A 115 -5.61 -3.77 -10.74
N SER A 116 -6.93 -3.73 -10.51
CA SER A 116 -7.63 -2.47 -10.30
C SER A 116 -7.31 -1.91 -8.92
N LEU A 117 -6.85 -0.65 -8.87
CA LEU A 117 -6.60 0.04 -7.60
C LEU A 117 -7.88 0.13 -6.75
N ASN A 118 -9.02 0.42 -7.39
CA ASN A 118 -10.31 0.47 -6.71
C ASN A 118 -10.71 -0.88 -6.09
N ARG A 119 -10.39 -2.01 -6.74
CA ARG A 119 -10.63 -3.35 -6.15
C ARG A 119 -9.75 -3.56 -4.92
N ILE A 120 -8.46 -3.23 -5.01
CA ILE A 120 -7.54 -3.33 -3.87
C ILE A 120 -8.05 -2.48 -2.69
N ILE A 121 -8.37 -1.20 -2.92
CA ILE A 121 -8.87 -0.30 -1.87
C ILE A 121 -10.16 -0.84 -1.26
N LYS A 122 -11.13 -1.26 -2.09
CA LYS A 122 -12.41 -1.79 -1.62
C LYS A 122 -12.22 -2.99 -0.69
N GLU A 123 -11.38 -3.94 -1.06
CA GLU A 123 -11.13 -5.15 -0.26
C GLU A 123 -10.47 -4.82 1.09
N VAL A 124 -9.53 -3.88 1.12
CA VAL A 124 -8.90 -3.43 2.36
C VAL A 124 -9.87 -2.64 3.25
N VAL A 125 -10.71 -1.78 2.67
CA VAL A 125 -11.71 -1.00 3.40
C VAL A 125 -12.82 -1.87 3.98
N GLN A 126 -13.21 -2.93 3.26
CA GLN A 126 -14.30 -3.83 3.64
C GLN A 126 -13.83 -5.08 4.40
N ALA A 127 -12.55 -5.19 4.72
CA ALA A 127 -12.00 -6.33 5.43
C ALA A 127 -12.76 -6.58 6.75
N PRO A 128 -13.41 -7.74 6.94
CA PRO A 128 -14.32 -7.97 8.07
C PRO A 128 -13.66 -7.85 9.45
N LYS A 129 -12.38 -8.23 9.53
CA LYS A 129 -11.57 -8.21 10.76
C LYS A 129 -10.94 -6.84 11.04
N LEU A 130 -11.18 -5.85 10.19
CA LEU A 130 -10.87 -4.46 10.42
C LEU A 130 -12.12 -3.73 10.88
N SER A 131 -12.09 -3.18 12.09
CA SER A 131 -13.14 -2.26 12.53
C SER A 131 -13.32 -1.14 11.50
N LYS A 132 -14.58 -0.82 11.20
CA LYS A 132 -14.96 0.25 10.28
C LYS A 132 -14.29 1.59 10.63
N LEU A 133 -14.02 1.83 11.92
CA LEU A 133 -13.47 3.07 12.45
C LEU A 133 -11.93 3.15 12.49
N LYS A 134 -11.21 2.10 12.10
CA LYS A 134 -9.73 2.14 12.05
C LYS A 134 -9.24 2.95 10.85
N LEU A 135 -8.19 3.75 11.04
CA LEU A 135 -7.52 4.50 9.98
C LEU A 135 -6.87 3.54 8.97
N LYS A 136 -7.13 3.78 7.68
CA LYS A 136 -6.63 2.99 6.55
C LYS A 136 -5.88 3.93 5.62
N LEU A 137 -4.55 3.82 5.61
CA LEU A 137 -3.67 4.65 4.81
C LEU A 137 -3.28 3.90 3.53
N PHE A 138 -3.37 4.58 2.40
CA PHE A 138 -2.87 4.07 1.12
C PHE A 138 -1.79 5.01 0.62
N LEU A 139 -0.60 4.47 0.36
CA LEU A 139 0.48 5.18 -0.31
C LEU A 139 0.68 4.52 -1.66
N VAL A 140 0.44 5.24 -2.74
CA VAL A 140 0.48 4.69 -4.10
C VAL A 140 1.57 5.42 -4.87
N GLN A 141 2.71 4.76 -5.05
CA GLN A 141 3.77 5.19 -5.95
C GLN A 141 3.63 4.39 -7.25
N ALA A 142 2.87 4.97 -8.17
CA ALA A 142 2.66 4.43 -9.51
C ALA A 142 2.28 5.56 -10.47
N CYS A 143 2.61 5.38 -11.74
CA CYS A 143 2.11 6.27 -12.79
C CYS A 143 0.58 6.17 -12.90
N ARG A 144 -0.06 7.20 -13.43
CA ARG A 144 -1.51 7.21 -13.77
C ARG A 144 -1.72 7.36 -15.28
N GLY A 145 -0.79 6.85 -16.06
CA GLY A 145 -0.66 7.11 -17.49
C GLY A 145 0.29 8.28 -17.78
N LYS A 146 0.50 8.56 -19.07
CA LYS A 146 1.20 9.76 -19.52
C LYS A 146 0.14 10.85 -19.72
N GLU A 147 0.14 11.90 -18.90
CA GLU A 147 -0.35 13.16 -19.42
C GLU A 147 0.61 13.53 -20.55
N ALA A 148 0.10 13.59 -21.79
CA ALA A 148 0.87 14.22 -22.85
C ALA A 148 1.10 15.67 -22.41
N GLN A 149 2.32 15.99 -21.99
CA GLN A 149 2.78 17.37 -21.87
C GLN A 149 3.01 17.94 -23.27
#